data_AF-A0AAW2BU46-F1
#
_entry.id   AF-A0AAW2BU46-F1
#
_cell.length_a   1.000
_cell.length_b   1.000
_cell.length_c   1.000
_cell.angle_alpha   90.00
_cell.angle_beta   90.00
_cell.angle_gamma   90.00
#
_symmetry.space_group_name_H-M   'P 1'
#
loop_
_entity.id
_entity.type
_entity.pdbx_description
1 polymer ?
#
loop_
_entity_poly.entity_id
_entity_poly.type
_entity_poly.pdbx_seq_one_letter_code
_entity_poly.pdbx_strand_id
1 'polypeptide(L)'
;MLFLNEPLNSFLPFKQLRIDKYFLNCPSEEEWEKVEKIARVLEPFYDITKLFSGTNYPTTNLYFHCVWKIRLRITEQLEDDDVIIRAMAKEMKEKFDKYWEYYSPVLSFVVILDPRYKLQCVEFCYSKLYKQEAISMAANLRDTLYDIFEEYKNSTNDICNMAEVAFSNGGVCGHYDRHDDFFGFETCTSQLIGLDSSKSQLDLYLEETRLDHRLHEDLNVMRVLEVSQ
;
A
#
# COMPACT_ATOMS: atom_id res chain seq x y z
N MET A 1 -9.95 9.99 -22.30
CA MET A 1 -9.60 8.81 -21.49
C MET A 1 -9.89 7.52 -22.25
N LEU A 2 -9.51 7.41 -23.54
CA LEU A 2 -9.86 6.28 -24.41
C LEU A 2 -8.66 5.72 -25.22
N PHE A 3 -7.44 6.20 -25.00
CA PHE A 3 -6.25 5.78 -25.77
C PHE A 3 -5.36 4.74 -25.06
N LEU A 4 -5.81 4.19 -23.93
CA LEU A 4 -5.04 3.21 -23.15
C LEU A 4 -5.81 1.89 -23.03
N ASN A 5 -6.51 1.43 -24.07
CA ASN A 5 -7.43 0.31 -23.90
C ASN A 5 -6.87 -1.09 -24.14
N GLU A 6 -5.74 -1.32 -24.83
CA GLU A 6 -4.98 -2.59 -24.79
C GLU A 6 -3.58 -2.41 -25.39
N PRO A 7 -2.48 -2.37 -24.63
CA PRO A 7 -1.19 -1.88 -25.14
C PRO A 7 -0.53 -2.72 -26.24
N LEU A 8 -0.88 -3.99 -26.46
CA LEU A 8 -0.27 -4.82 -27.52
C LEU A 8 -1.28 -5.26 -28.60
N ASN A 9 -2.49 -5.64 -28.21
CA ASN A 9 -3.56 -6.02 -29.15
C ASN A 9 -4.19 -4.84 -29.88
N SER A 10 -4.19 -3.62 -29.30
CA SER A 10 -4.71 -2.45 -30.02
C SER A 10 -3.87 -2.07 -31.24
N PHE A 11 -2.61 -2.53 -31.32
CA PHE A 11 -1.72 -2.24 -32.46
C PHE A 11 -1.85 -3.23 -33.62
N LEU A 12 -2.41 -4.43 -33.40
CA LEU A 12 -2.65 -5.40 -34.47
C LEU A 12 -3.60 -4.85 -35.56
N PRO A 13 -4.74 -4.21 -35.22
CA PRO A 13 -5.57 -3.51 -36.21
C PRO A 13 -4.83 -2.41 -36.97
N PHE A 14 -3.93 -1.66 -36.31
CA PHE A 14 -3.15 -0.61 -36.97
C PHE A 14 -2.04 -1.15 -37.87
N LYS A 15 -1.41 -2.28 -37.54
CA LYS A 15 -0.51 -3.01 -38.46
C LYS A 15 -1.27 -3.54 -39.69
N GLN A 16 -2.54 -3.92 -39.55
CA GLN A 16 -3.41 -4.36 -40.65
C GLN A 16 -3.96 -3.22 -41.54
N LEU A 17 -3.99 -1.98 -41.03
CA LEU A 17 -4.35 -0.78 -41.80
C LEU A 17 -3.30 -0.39 -42.86
N ARG A 18 -2.18 -1.12 -42.96
CA ARG A 18 -1.20 -1.05 -44.08
C ARG A 18 -1.81 -1.09 -45.48
N ILE A 19 -3.04 -1.56 -45.62
CA ILE A 19 -3.68 -1.85 -46.91
C ILE A 19 -4.75 -0.79 -47.27
N ASP A 20 -5.11 0.10 -46.35
CA ASP A 20 -6.20 1.05 -46.61
C ASP A 20 -5.69 2.32 -47.31
N LYS A 21 -6.13 2.53 -48.55
CA LYS A 21 -5.71 3.63 -49.45
C LYS A 21 -5.97 5.03 -48.89
N TYR A 22 -6.71 5.15 -47.79
CA TYR A 22 -7.07 6.40 -47.15
C TYR A 22 -6.15 6.80 -45.97
N PHE A 23 -5.23 5.93 -45.53
CA PHE A 23 -4.23 6.26 -44.51
C PHE A 23 -2.98 6.89 -45.13
N LEU A 24 -3.05 8.20 -45.40
CA LEU A 24 -1.96 8.98 -46.01
C LEU A 24 -0.71 9.12 -45.11
N ASN A 25 -0.82 8.92 -43.79
CA ASN A 25 0.27 9.06 -42.83
C ASN A 25 0.46 7.78 -42.00
N CYS A 26 0.80 6.67 -42.66
CA CYS A 26 1.18 5.45 -41.96
C CYS A 26 2.58 5.62 -41.33
N PRO A 27 2.78 5.27 -40.04
CA PRO A 27 4.10 5.28 -39.44
C PRO A 27 5.05 4.36 -40.20
N SER A 28 6.30 4.80 -40.33
CA SER A 28 7.40 3.99 -40.85
C SER A 28 7.68 2.77 -39.95
N GLU A 29 8.38 1.77 -40.49
CA GLU A 29 8.74 0.57 -39.71
C GLU A 29 9.56 0.93 -38.45
N GLU A 30 10.42 1.95 -38.56
CA GLU A 30 11.22 2.45 -37.44
C GLU A 30 10.33 3.11 -36.36
N GLU A 31 9.30 3.86 -36.76
CA GLU A 31 8.33 4.44 -35.82
C GLU A 31 7.48 3.36 -35.14
N TRP A 32 7.11 2.31 -35.87
CA TRP A 32 6.42 1.16 -35.29
C TRP A 32 7.26 0.42 -34.26
N GLU A 33 8.55 0.23 -34.52
CA GLU A 33 9.46 -0.37 -33.55
C GLU A 33 9.54 0.45 -32.26
N LYS A 34 9.60 1.79 -32.38
CA LYS A 34 9.58 2.70 -31.22
C LYS A 34 8.27 2.60 -30.44
N VAL A 35 7.13 2.59 -31.12
CA VAL A 35 5.82 2.43 -30.49
C VAL A 35 5.71 1.10 -29.75
N GLU A 36 6.19 0.01 -30.34
CA GLU A 36 6.17 -1.32 -29.72
C GLU A 36 7.08 -1.40 -28.47
N LYS A 37 8.22 -0.70 -28.48
CA LYS A 37 9.07 -0.55 -27.29
C LYS A 37 8.36 0.23 -26.18
N ILE A 38 7.76 1.38 -26.50
CA ILE A 38 7.02 2.20 -25.52
C ILE A 38 5.82 1.43 -24.95
N ALA A 39 5.09 0.70 -25.80
CA ALA A 39 3.95 -0.11 -25.39
C ALA A 39 4.35 -1.16 -24.35
N ARG A 40 5.46 -1.87 -24.57
CA ARG A 40 6.01 -2.85 -23.61
C ARG A 40 6.42 -2.21 -22.29
N VAL A 41 6.97 -1.00 -22.33
CA VAL A 41 7.29 -0.24 -21.12
C VAL A 41 6.04 0.11 -20.32
N LEU A 42 4.95 0.49 -21.00
CA LEU A 42 3.70 0.94 -20.37
C LEU A 42 2.77 -0.19 -19.95
N GLU A 43 2.94 -1.40 -20.49
CA GLU A 43 2.08 -2.55 -20.22
C GLU A 43 1.93 -2.88 -18.71
N PRO A 44 3.00 -2.96 -17.90
CA PRO A 44 2.86 -3.21 -16.46
C PRO A 44 2.07 -2.12 -15.72
N PHE A 45 2.14 -0.87 -16.19
CA PHE A 45 1.40 0.25 -15.61
C PHE A 45 -0.08 0.17 -15.95
N TYR A 46 -0.40 -0.26 -17.18
CA TYR A 46 -1.76 -0.53 -17.59
C TYR A 46 -2.38 -1.64 -16.74
N ASP A 47 -1.69 -2.77 -16.58
CA ASP A 47 -2.20 -3.90 -15.78
C ASP A 47 -2.49 -3.48 -14.34
N ILE A 48 -1.58 -2.72 -13.73
CA ILE A 48 -1.74 -2.22 -12.38
C ILE A 48 -2.89 -1.20 -12.30
N THR A 49 -3.02 -0.31 -13.27
CA THR A 49 -4.13 0.67 -13.33
C THR A 49 -5.48 -0.02 -13.50
N LYS A 50 -5.53 -1.05 -14.33
CA LYS A 50 -6.72 -1.89 -14.53
C LYS A 50 -7.10 -2.61 -13.24
N LEU A 51 -6.11 -3.14 -12.53
CA LEU A 51 -6.31 -3.72 -11.19
C LEU A 51 -6.83 -2.67 -10.19
N PHE A 52 -6.31 -1.44 -10.20
CA PHE A 52 -6.85 -0.38 -9.34
C PHE A 52 -8.27 0.07 -9.69
N SER A 53 -8.65 -0.07 -10.96
CA SER A 53 -9.98 0.31 -11.44
C SER A 53 -11.05 -0.76 -11.19
N GLY A 54 -10.66 -1.93 -10.68
CA GLY A 54 -11.59 -2.99 -10.30
C GLY A 54 -12.35 -2.62 -9.01
N THR A 55 -13.64 -2.98 -8.96
CA THR A 55 -14.53 -2.66 -7.84
C THR A 55 -14.93 -3.90 -7.01
N ASN A 56 -14.42 -5.08 -7.36
CA ASN A 56 -14.93 -6.36 -6.86
C ASN A 56 -14.07 -6.99 -5.74
N TYR A 57 -13.06 -6.29 -5.24
CA TYR A 57 -12.21 -6.75 -4.14
C TYR A 57 -11.74 -5.57 -3.29
N PRO A 58 -11.37 -5.81 -2.02
CA PRO A 58 -10.68 -4.81 -1.22
C PRO A 58 -9.39 -4.38 -1.93
N THR A 59 -9.31 -3.12 -2.32
CA THR A 59 -8.16 -2.62 -3.10
C THR A 59 -7.00 -2.19 -2.20
N THR A 60 -7.27 -1.91 -0.91
CA THR A 60 -6.33 -1.25 -0.01
C THR A 60 -5.10 -2.09 0.32
N ASN A 61 -5.26 -3.41 0.52
CA ASN A 61 -4.14 -4.33 0.76
C ASN A 61 -3.26 -4.54 -0.49
N LEU A 62 -3.81 -4.37 -1.69
CA LEU A 62 -3.06 -4.46 -2.95
C LEU A 62 -2.30 -3.19 -3.29
N TYR A 63 -2.67 -2.05 -2.66
CA TYR A 63 -2.20 -0.73 -3.06
C TYR A 63 -0.68 -0.57 -2.92
N PHE A 64 -0.13 -0.95 -1.77
CA PHE A 64 1.31 -0.86 -1.55
C PHE A 64 2.10 -1.70 -2.57
N HIS A 65 1.73 -2.97 -2.77
CA HIS A 65 2.42 -3.85 -3.70
C HIS A 65 2.39 -3.33 -5.13
N CYS A 66 1.24 -2.81 -5.55
CA CYS A 66 1.04 -2.29 -6.90
C CYS A 66 1.83 -0.99 -7.12
N VAL A 67 1.75 -0.04 -6.19
CA VAL A 67 2.50 1.22 -6.27
C VAL A 67 4.01 0.96 -6.18
N TRP A 68 4.44 0.02 -5.34
CA TRP A 68 5.83 -0.42 -5.27
C TRP A 68 6.30 -1.07 -6.59
N LYS A 69 5.49 -1.93 -7.21
CA LYS A 69 5.81 -2.52 -8.52
C LYS A 69 6.01 -1.45 -9.59
N ILE A 70 5.11 -0.46 -9.65
CA ILE A 70 5.24 0.70 -10.55
C ILE A 70 6.59 1.39 -10.31
N ARG A 71 6.90 1.69 -9.04
CA ARG A 71 8.15 2.35 -8.66
C ARG A 71 9.37 1.55 -9.11
N LEU A 72 9.38 0.24 -8.85
CA LEU A 72 10.47 -0.64 -9.25
C LEU A 72 10.67 -0.63 -10.78
N ARG A 73 9.59 -0.73 -11.56
CA ARG A 73 9.65 -0.71 -13.03
C ARG A 73 10.22 0.60 -13.57
N ILE A 74 9.80 1.74 -13.02
CA ILE A 74 10.38 3.03 -13.37
C ILE A 74 11.89 3.02 -13.10
N THR A 75 12.31 2.53 -11.93
CA THR A 75 13.73 2.47 -11.57
C THR A 75 14.54 1.57 -12.51
N GLU A 76 14.02 0.40 -12.88
CA GLU A 76 14.66 -0.50 -13.85
C GLU A 76 14.84 0.19 -15.21
N GLN A 77 13.81 0.91 -15.68
CA GLN A 77 13.83 1.59 -16.98
C GLN A 77 14.77 2.81 -17.04
N LEU A 78 15.19 3.35 -15.90
CA LEU A 78 16.21 4.41 -15.85
C LEU A 78 17.61 3.87 -16.23
N GLU A 79 17.84 2.57 -16.06
CA GLU A 79 19.10 1.91 -16.42
C GLU A 79 19.01 1.18 -17.78
N ASP A 80 17.93 1.39 -18.56
CA ASP A 80 17.75 0.79 -19.88
C ASP A 80 18.80 1.30 -20.89
N ASP A 81 19.20 0.49 -21.88
CA ASP A 81 20.17 0.89 -22.90
C ASP A 81 19.62 1.91 -23.91
N ASP A 82 18.31 1.91 -24.14
CA ASP A 82 17.64 2.83 -25.06
C ASP A 82 17.47 4.23 -24.43
N VAL A 83 18.06 5.24 -25.09
CA VAL A 83 18.02 6.64 -24.65
C VAL A 83 16.59 7.16 -24.54
N ILE A 84 15.69 6.73 -25.42
CA ILE A 84 14.29 7.16 -25.43
C ILE A 84 13.55 6.59 -24.22
N ILE A 85 13.79 5.31 -23.90
CA ILE A 85 13.19 4.65 -22.73
C ILE A 85 13.69 5.31 -21.45
N ARG A 86 14.99 5.56 -21.31
CA ARG A 86 15.54 6.26 -20.14
C ARG A 86 14.95 7.67 -19.97
N ALA A 87 14.82 8.42 -21.06
CA ALA A 87 14.23 9.76 -21.02
C ALA A 87 12.77 9.71 -20.54
N MET A 88 11.97 8.79 -21.06
CA MET A 88 10.59 8.57 -20.62
C MET A 88 10.52 8.14 -19.15
N ALA A 89 11.37 7.19 -18.73
CA ALA A 89 11.44 6.73 -17.35
C ALA A 89 11.78 7.88 -16.39
N LYS A 90 12.67 8.80 -16.80
CA LYS A 90 12.99 9.99 -16.02
C LYS A 90 11.77 10.90 -15.81
N GLU A 91 11.01 11.18 -16.86
CA GLU A 91 9.79 11.99 -16.74
C GLU A 91 8.72 11.30 -15.88
N MET A 92 8.56 9.99 -16.02
CA MET A 92 7.64 9.20 -15.20
C MET A 92 8.06 9.20 -13.73
N LYS A 93 9.37 9.07 -13.46
CA LYS A 93 9.94 9.14 -12.11
C LYS A 93 9.64 10.49 -11.45
N GLU A 94 9.87 11.59 -12.15
CA GLU A 94 9.62 12.94 -11.62
C GLU A 94 8.15 13.16 -11.26
N LYS A 95 7.22 12.65 -12.07
CA LYS A 95 5.78 12.71 -11.77
C LYS A 95 5.41 11.83 -10.58
N PHE A 96 6.01 10.65 -10.50
CA PHE A 96 5.75 9.69 -9.43
C PHE A 96 6.30 10.14 -8.07
N ASP A 97 7.52 10.69 -8.05
CA ASP A 97 8.21 11.15 -6.84
C ASP A 97 7.41 12.21 -6.07
N LYS A 98 6.68 13.08 -6.78
CA LYS A 98 5.81 14.12 -6.18
C LYS A 98 4.81 13.56 -5.17
N TYR A 99 4.37 12.33 -5.36
CA TYR A 99 3.41 11.67 -4.50
C TYR A 99 4.09 10.65 -3.58
N TRP A 100 5.13 9.97 -4.09
CA TRP A 100 5.77 8.87 -3.38
C TRP A 100 6.32 9.26 -2.00
N GLU A 101 7.01 10.41 -1.88
CA GLU A 101 7.62 10.81 -0.61
C GLU A 101 6.60 10.97 0.53
N TYR A 102 5.41 11.49 0.21
CA TYR A 102 4.35 11.71 1.18
C TYR A 102 3.57 10.44 1.51
N TYR A 103 3.24 9.62 0.51
CA TYR A 103 2.38 8.45 0.69
C TYR A 103 3.14 7.17 1.05
N SER A 104 4.44 7.08 0.75
CA SER A 104 5.23 5.87 1.00
C SER A 104 5.22 5.44 2.47
N PRO A 105 5.41 6.34 3.47
CA PRO A 105 5.36 5.94 4.88
C PRO A 105 3.98 5.38 5.28
N VAL A 106 2.90 6.08 4.90
CA VAL A 106 1.52 5.68 5.21
C VAL A 106 1.19 4.32 4.62
N LEU A 107 1.49 4.12 3.33
CA LEU A 107 1.27 2.83 2.67
C LEU A 107 2.11 1.71 3.29
N SER A 108 3.32 2.04 3.76
CA SER A 108 4.19 1.07 4.43
C SER A 108 3.62 0.67 5.80
N PHE A 109 3.03 1.59 6.57
CA PHE A 109 2.37 1.26 7.83
C PHE A 109 1.18 0.32 7.63
N VAL A 110 0.35 0.56 6.60
CA VAL A 110 -0.76 -0.34 6.26
C VAL A 110 -0.28 -1.77 6.02
N VAL A 111 0.89 -1.94 5.39
CA VAL A 111 1.49 -3.26 5.15
C VAL A 111 2.15 -3.84 6.39
N ILE A 112 2.76 -3.02 7.25
CA ILE A 112 3.31 -3.49 8.53
C ILE A 112 2.20 -4.02 9.44
N LEU A 113 1.06 -3.33 9.47
CA LEU A 113 -0.12 -3.72 10.24
C LEU A 113 -0.94 -4.84 9.58
N ASP A 114 -0.55 -5.29 8.38
CA ASP A 114 -1.10 -6.50 7.79
C ASP A 114 -0.32 -7.73 8.33
N PRO A 115 -1.00 -8.65 9.07
CA PRO A 115 -0.36 -9.81 9.68
C PRO A 115 0.26 -10.78 8.66
N ARG A 116 -0.11 -10.68 7.38
CA ARG A 116 0.46 -11.48 6.28
C ARG A 116 1.81 -10.94 5.82
N TYR A 117 2.11 -9.67 6.02
CA TYR A 117 3.29 -9.02 5.43
C TYR A 117 4.29 -8.54 6.48
N LYS A 118 3.82 -7.74 7.44
CA LYS A 118 4.64 -7.15 8.51
C LYS A 118 5.84 -6.33 7.98
N LEU A 119 6.74 -5.94 8.88
CA LEU A 119 7.92 -5.13 8.58
C LEU A 119 8.82 -5.74 7.49
N GLN A 120 8.93 -7.06 7.47
CA GLN A 120 9.77 -7.82 6.52
C GLN A 120 9.43 -7.54 5.05
N CYS A 121 8.14 -7.31 4.74
CA CYS A 121 7.75 -6.99 3.38
C CYS A 121 8.27 -5.61 2.96
N VAL A 122 8.20 -4.63 3.86
CA VAL A 122 8.71 -3.28 3.59
C VAL A 122 10.23 -3.28 3.47
N GLU A 123 10.92 -3.99 4.36
CA GLU A 123 12.39 -4.17 4.30
C GLU A 123 12.82 -4.78 2.96
N PHE A 124 12.14 -5.84 2.51
CA PHE A 124 12.37 -6.44 1.21
C PHE A 124 12.16 -5.42 0.08
N CYS A 125 11.03 -4.72 0.09
CA CYS A 125 10.69 -3.71 -0.90
C CYS A 125 11.71 -2.57 -0.97
N TYR A 126 12.17 -2.06 0.18
CA TYR A 126 13.17 -1.00 0.26
C TYR A 126 14.55 -1.48 -0.17
N SER A 127 14.93 -2.72 0.14
CA SER A 127 16.22 -3.30 -0.29
C SER A 127 16.41 -3.28 -1.80
N LYS A 128 15.32 -3.43 -2.56
CA LYS A 128 15.34 -3.39 -4.02
C LYS A 128 15.38 -1.97 -4.59
N LEU A 129 14.80 -1.00 -3.90
CA LEU A 129 14.69 0.37 -4.40
C LEU A 129 15.89 1.24 -4.01
N TYR A 130 16.39 1.09 -2.78
CA TYR A 130 17.28 2.06 -2.17
C TYR A 130 18.68 1.51 -1.83
N LYS A 131 18.93 0.24 -2.15
CA LYS A 131 20.22 -0.43 -1.97
C LYS A 131 20.78 -0.18 -0.56
N GLN A 132 21.76 0.72 -0.41
CA GLN A 132 22.44 1.01 0.86
C GLN A 132 21.57 1.76 1.88
N GLU A 133 20.64 2.60 1.43
CA GLU A 133 19.76 3.40 2.30
C GLU A 133 18.53 2.63 2.79
N ALA A 134 18.33 1.40 2.28
CA ALA A 134 17.16 0.60 2.63
C ALA A 134 17.06 0.30 4.13
N ILE A 135 18.19 0.01 4.77
CA ILE A 135 18.26 -0.33 6.19
C ILE A 135 17.88 0.87 7.05
N SER A 136 18.44 2.05 6.75
CA SER A 136 18.14 3.27 7.51
C SER A 136 16.69 3.71 7.31
N MET A 137 16.15 3.61 6.09
CA MET A 137 14.74 3.93 5.84
C MET A 137 13.78 2.99 6.55
N ALA A 138 14.05 1.68 6.56
CA ALA A 138 13.22 0.72 7.27
C ALA A 138 13.29 0.93 8.79
N ALA A 139 14.48 1.23 9.33
CA ALA A 139 14.65 1.58 10.74
C ALA A 139 13.87 2.84 11.12
N ASN A 140 14.01 3.93 10.35
CA ASN A 140 13.27 5.17 10.59
C ASN A 140 11.76 4.94 10.56
N LEU A 141 11.27 4.12 9.62
CA LEU A 141 9.85 3.79 9.53
C LEU A 141 9.40 3.00 10.76
N ARG A 142 10.18 2.01 11.20
CA ARG A 142 9.90 1.25 12.42
C ARG A 142 9.85 2.17 13.64
N ASP A 143 10.84 3.04 13.81
CA ASP A 143 10.91 3.94 14.95
C ASP A 143 9.71 4.92 14.95
N THR A 144 9.34 5.44 13.77
CA THR A 144 8.12 6.26 13.60
C THR A 144 6.85 5.50 13.98
N LEU A 145 6.75 4.20 13.68
CA LEU A 145 5.61 3.37 14.10
C LEU A 145 5.53 3.26 15.63
N TYR A 146 6.66 3.11 16.30
CA TYR A 146 6.71 3.09 17.77
C TYR A 146 6.32 4.44 18.37
N ASP A 147 6.77 5.55 17.78
CA ASP A 147 6.39 6.89 18.23
C ASP A 147 4.86 7.09 18.15
N ILE A 148 4.25 6.69 17.02
CA ILE A 148 2.79 6.74 16.84
C ILE A 148 2.08 5.83 17.85
N PHE A 149 2.61 4.64 18.12
CA PHE A 149 2.03 3.70 19.07
C PHE A 149 2.07 4.24 20.52
N GLU A 150 3.17 4.86 20.93
CA GLU A 150 3.26 5.48 22.26
C GLU A 150 2.33 6.69 22.39
N GLU A 151 2.18 7.51 21.35
CA GLU A 151 1.21 8.61 21.32
C GLU A 151 -0.23 8.10 21.47
N TYR A 152 -0.57 7.02 20.75
CA TYR A 152 -1.87 6.36 20.86
C TYR A 152 -2.14 5.86 22.28
N LYS A 153 -1.18 5.14 22.88
CA LYS A 153 -1.27 4.60 24.23
C LYS A 153 -1.49 5.68 25.29
N ASN A 154 -0.76 6.80 25.18
CA ASN A 154 -0.93 7.93 26.09
C ASN A 154 -2.33 8.55 25.96
N SER A 155 -2.84 8.69 24.74
CA SER A 155 -4.17 9.23 24.47
C SER A 155 -5.29 8.33 25.04
N THR A 156 -5.16 7.00 24.93
CA THR A 156 -6.13 6.06 25.53
C THR A 156 -6.10 6.07 27.06
N ASN A 157 -4.93 6.22 27.67
CA ASN A 157 -4.81 6.33 29.13
C ASN A 157 -5.50 7.60 29.65
N ASP A 158 -5.38 8.72 28.93
CA ASP A 158 -6.07 9.97 29.28
C ASP A 158 -7.61 9.83 29.21
N ILE A 159 -8.12 9.10 28.22
CA ILE A 159 -9.55 8.80 28.09
C ILE A 159 -10.03 7.90 29.24
N CYS A 160 -9.28 6.84 29.57
CA CYS A 160 -9.61 5.93 30.67
C CYS A 160 -9.61 6.64 32.03
N ASN A 161 -8.61 7.49 32.28
CA ASN A 161 -8.52 8.31 33.49
C ASN A 161 -9.72 9.27 33.62
N MET A 162 -10.19 9.86 32.52
CA MET A 162 -11.37 10.73 32.51
C MET A 162 -12.67 9.95 32.79
N ALA A 163 -12.80 8.74 32.26
CA ALA A 163 -13.94 7.87 32.53
C ALA A 163 -14.00 7.44 34.01
N GLU A 164 -12.87 7.01 34.60
CA GLU A 164 -12.79 6.63 36.02
C GLU A 164 -13.15 7.78 36.97
N VAL A 165 -12.73 9.01 36.65
CA VAL A 165 -13.10 10.22 37.40
C VAL A 165 -14.60 10.51 37.29
N ALA A 166 -15.22 10.27 36.13
CA ALA A 166 -16.66 10.43 35.94
C ALA A 166 -17.48 9.39 36.73
N PHE A 167 -17.01 8.14 36.83
CA PHE A 167 -17.66 7.09 37.63
C PHE A 167 -17.52 7.32 39.14
N SER A 168 -16.45 7.98 39.58
CA SER A 168 -16.20 8.27 40.99
C SER A 168 -17.08 9.38 41.56
N ASN A 169 -17.67 10.24 40.72
CA ASN A 169 -18.43 11.43 41.15
C ASN A 169 -19.97 11.30 41.12
N GLY A 170 -20.52 10.08 40.98
CA GLY A 170 -21.92 9.80 41.29
C GLY A 170 -22.94 10.33 40.27
N GLY A 171 -23.16 9.56 39.19
CA GLY A 171 -24.32 9.72 38.31
C GLY A 171 -25.27 8.53 38.45
N VAL A 172 -26.48 8.78 38.96
CA VAL A 172 -27.55 7.78 39.15
C VAL A 172 -27.90 7.10 37.81
N CYS A 173 -27.94 5.76 37.85
CA CYS A 173 -28.31 4.87 36.76
C CYS A 173 -29.66 5.24 36.12
N GLY A 174 -29.64 5.61 34.84
CA GLY A 174 -30.80 5.74 33.97
C GLY A 174 -30.67 4.75 32.81
N HIS A 175 -31.53 3.75 32.82
CA HIS A 175 -31.63 2.64 31.87
C HIS A 175 -31.76 3.12 30.41
N TYR A 176 -30.71 2.93 29.61
CA TYR A 176 -30.80 2.79 28.16
C TYR A 176 -30.04 1.54 27.74
N ASP A 177 -30.83 0.56 27.32
CA ASP A 177 -30.43 -0.75 26.83
C ASP A 177 -30.05 -0.62 25.35
N ARG A 178 -28.75 -0.63 25.02
CA ARG A 178 -28.25 -0.95 23.66
C ARG A 178 -26.73 -1.21 23.67
N HIS A 179 -26.36 -2.48 23.47
CA HIS A 179 -25.09 -2.99 22.93
C HIS A 179 -23.85 -2.07 23.11
N ASP A 180 -23.07 -2.33 24.16
CA ASP A 180 -21.72 -1.78 24.26
C ASP A 180 -20.72 -2.90 24.61
N ASP A 181 -20.56 -3.81 23.64
CA ASP A 181 -19.59 -4.91 23.68
C ASP A 181 -18.14 -4.37 23.54
N PHE A 182 -17.99 -3.08 23.21
CA PHE A 182 -16.72 -2.40 22.97
C PHE A 182 -15.97 -2.11 24.28
N PHE A 183 -16.65 -1.67 25.34
CA PHE A 183 -16.04 -1.47 26.66
C PHE A 183 -15.58 -2.77 27.33
N GLY A 184 -16.26 -3.89 27.04
CA GLY A 184 -15.84 -5.22 27.48
C GLY A 184 -14.51 -5.64 26.86
N PHE A 185 -14.25 -5.26 25.60
CA PHE A 185 -12.99 -5.52 24.90
C PHE A 185 -11.81 -4.76 25.53
N GLU A 186 -11.96 -3.47 25.85
CA GLU A 186 -10.91 -2.67 26.51
C GLU A 186 -10.57 -3.21 27.92
N THR A 187 -11.59 -3.62 28.68
CA THR A 187 -11.42 -4.22 30.01
C THR A 187 -10.67 -5.56 29.92
N CYS A 188 -10.94 -6.39 28.90
CA CYS A 188 -10.26 -7.66 28.67
C CYS A 188 -8.81 -7.47 28.19
N THR A 189 -8.58 -6.46 27.34
CA THR A 189 -7.24 -6.09 26.85
C THR A 189 -6.34 -5.68 28.03
N SER A 190 -6.88 -4.89 28.96
CA SER A 190 -6.18 -4.46 30.18
C SER A 190 -5.83 -5.64 31.11
N GLN A 191 -6.66 -6.69 31.14
CA GLN A 191 -6.40 -7.91 31.92
C GLN A 191 -5.38 -8.85 31.23
N LEU A 192 -5.31 -8.86 29.89
CA LEU A 192 -4.28 -9.58 29.12
C LEU A 192 -2.89 -8.94 29.20
N ILE A 193 -2.81 -7.63 29.48
CA ILE A 193 -1.55 -6.88 29.69
C ILE A 193 -0.83 -7.28 31.01
N GLY A 194 -1.45 -8.12 31.86
CA GLY A 194 -0.95 -8.48 33.18
C GLY A 194 -0.01 -9.69 33.30
N LEU A 195 0.39 -10.36 32.21
CA LEU A 195 1.34 -11.50 32.30
C LEU A 195 2.70 -11.18 31.65
N ASP A 196 3.58 -10.60 32.47
CA ASP A 196 5.03 -10.87 32.51
C ASP A 196 5.79 -10.92 31.17
N SER A 197 5.65 -9.88 30.32
CA SER A 197 6.59 -9.66 29.23
C SER A 197 7.06 -8.21 29.23
N SER A 198 8.38 -8.00 29.20
CA SER A 198 8.99 -6.67 29.05
C SER A 198 8.78 -6.05 27.66
N LYS A 199 7.82 -6.57 26.88
CA LYS A 199 7.57 -6.28 25.47
C LYS A 199 6.19 -5.66 25.32
N SER A 200 6.07 -4.65 24.46
CA SER A 200 4.80 -3.99 24.15
C SER A 200 3.88 -4.90 23.31
N GLN A 201 2.59 -4.58 23.22
CA GLN A 201 1.68 -5.30 22.32
C GLN A 201 2.13 -5.22 20.85
N LEU A 202 2.71 -4.08 20.44
CA LEU A 202 3.30 -3.93 19.12
C LEU A 202 4.49 -4.87 18.91
N ASP A 203 5.35 -5.05 19.92
CA ASP A 203 6.45 -6.01 19.85
C ASP A 203 5.95 -7.45 19.67
N LEU A 204 4.94 -7.85 20.45
CA LEU A 204 4.32 -9.17 20.33
C LEU A 204 3.75 -9.37 18.91
N TYR A 205 3.02 -8.38 18.39
CA TYR A 205 2.48 -8.42 17.04
C TYR A 205 3.58 -8.51 15.97
N LEU A 206 4.68 -7.75 16.09
CA LEU A 206 5.76 -7.78 15.10
C LEU A 206 6.55 -9.11 15.14
N GLU A 207 6.66 -9.75 16.31
CA GLU A 207 7.35 -11.03 16.51
C GLU A 207 6.50 -12.26 16.14
N GLU A 208 5.17 -12.15 16.16
CA GLU A 208 4.27 -13.24 15.78
C GLU A 208 4.57 -13.80 14.37
N THR A 209 4.36 -15.10 14.19
CA THR A 209 4.47 -15.73 12.86
C THR A 209 3.48 -15.14 11.87
N ARG A 210 3.94 -14.85 10.66
CA ARG A 210 3.10 -14.32 9.58
C ARG A 210 2.02 -15.32 9.18
N LEU A 211 0.84 -14.79 8.87
CA LEU A 211 -0.22 -15.58 8.24
C LEU A 211 0.18 -15.93 6.80
N ASP A 212 -0.13 -17.15 6.38
CA ASP A 212 0.09 -17.57 4.99
C ASP A 212 -0.85 -16.80 4.06
N HIS A 213 -0.26 -15.99 3.18
CA HIS A 213 -1.01 -15.21 2.20
C HIS A 213 -1.89 -16.06 1.30
N ARG A 214 -1.48 -17.30 0.98
CA ARG A 214 -2.25 -18.21 0.10
C ARG A 214 -3.51 -18.77 0.77
N LEU A 215 -3.55 -18.78 2.10
CA LEU A 215 -4.69 -19.26 2.88
C LEU A 215 -5.61 -18.10 3.31
N HIS A 216 -5.16 -16.85 3.15
CA HIS A 216 -5.83 -15.66 3.63
C HIS A 216 -5.83 -14.53 2.59
N GLU A 217 -6.10 -14.84 1.32
CA GLU A 217 -6.11 -13.87 0.22
C GLU A 217 -7.21 -12.81 0.42
N ASP A 218 -8.38 -13.23 0.91
CA ASP A 218 -9.57 -12.39 1.16
C ASP A 218 -9.50 -11.53 2.44
N LEU A 219 -8.40 -11.59 3.20
CA LEU A 219 -8.25 -10.81 4.42
C LEU A 219 -8.20 -9.31 4.09
N ASN A 220 -9.30 -8.62 4.38
CA ASN A 220 -9.41 -7.18 4.27
C ASN A 220 -9.03 -6.53 5.60
N VAL A 221 -7.78 -6.09 5.71
CA VAL A 221 -7.26 -5.39 6.90
C VAL A 221 -8.07 -4.13 7.21
N MET A 222 -8.65 -3.46 6.20
CA MET A 222 -9.50 -2.28 6.41
C MET A 222 -10.87 -2.62 6.95
N ARG A 223 -11.42 -3.81 6.66
CA ARG A 223 -12.72 -4.24 7.21
C ARG A 223 -12.63 -4.48 8.72
N VAL A 224 -11.44 -4.78 9.25
CA VAL A 224 -11.18 -4.88 10.70
C VAL A 224 -11.21 -3.50 11.36
N LEU A 225 -10.90 -2.42 10.62
CA LEU A 225 -10.92 -1.04 11.11
C LEU A 225 -12.28 -0.35 10.89
N GLU A 226 -13.06 -0.77 9.89
CA GLU A 226 -14.39 -0.23 9.60
C GLU A 226 -15.49 -0.72 10.57
N VAL A 227 -15.28 -1.84 11.26
CA VAL A 227 -16.21 -2.34 12.30
C VAL A 227 -16.08 -1.56 13.62
N SER A 228 -15.17 -0.56 13.67
CA SER A 228 -14.88 0.27 14.84
C SER A 228 -15.42 1.71 14.74
N GLN A 229 -16.44 1.97 13.92
CA GLN A 229 -17.22 3.22 13.89
C GLN A 229 -18.70 2.95 14.12
#